data_AF-X1UER8-F1
#
_entry.id   AF-X1UER8-F1
#
_cell.length_a   1.000
_cell.length_b   1.000
_cell.length_c   1.000
_cell.angle_alpha   90.00
_cell.angle_beta   90.00
_cell.angle_gamma   90.00
#
_symmetry.space_group_name_H-M   'P 1'
#
loop_
_entity.id
_entity.type
_entity.pdbx_description
1 polymer ?
#
loop_
_entity_poly.entity_id
_entity_poly.type
_entity_poly.pdbx_seq_one_letter_code
_entity_poly.pdbx_strand_id
1 'polypeptide(L)'
;KEEKEGRFDIKYKTTSKQHVIIELKRAERSINSFDIGKQVSKYRNALKKILEADGKGHEPIEVVCLVGRPCSDWIDPATEQESRDGLEKQHIRVVRYQELIEDAYGKYQAFLEKSEEAGRIYRLIRNIEEYEWGDT
;
A
#
# COMPACT_ATOMS: atom_id res chain seq x y z
N LYS A 1 1.86 -21.71 18.08
CA LYS A 1 1.95 -22.26 16.72
C LYS A 1 1.22 -21.39 15.67
N GLU A 2 0.68 -20.21 16.03
CA GLU A 2 -0.12 -19.35 15.13
C GLU A 2 0.66 -18.20 14.45
N GLU A 3 1.85 -17.83 14.93
CA GLU A 3 2.58 -16.67 14.40
C GLU A 3 3.24 -16.91 13.03
N LYS A 4 3.46 -18.17 12.62
CA LYS A 4 4.13 -18.51 11.35
C LYS A 4 3.23 -18.51 10.12
N GLU A 5 1.91 -18.62 10.29
CA GLU A 5 0.99 -18.74 9.14
C GLU A 5 0.51 -17.39 8.61
N GLY A 6 0.60 -16.34 9.45
CA GLY A 6 -0.07 -15.07 9.20
C GLY A 6 0.75 -13.96 8.54
N ARG A 7 2.08 -14.04 8.53
CA ARG A 7 2.97 -12.95 8.07
C ARG A 7 3.58 -13.32 6.73
N PHE A 8 3.11 -12.68 5.66
CA PHE A 8 3.63 -12.95 4.31
C PHE A 8 4.87 -12.09 4.03
N ASP A 9 4.87 -10.81 4.44
CA ASP A 9 6.06 -9.94 4.38
C ASP A 9 5.78 -8.61 5.07
N ILE A 10 6.76 -8.02 5.75
CA ILE A 10 6.70 -6.63 6.23
C ILE A 10 7.83 -5.88 5.57
N LYS A 11 7.51 -4.84 4.81
CA LYS A 11 8.49 -3.95 4.19
C LYS A 11 8.46 -2.58 4.84
N TYR A 12 9.62 -1.94 4.84
CA TYR A 12 9.79 -0.57 5.29
C TYR A 12 10.44 0.23 4.16
N LYS A 13 9.91 1.43 3.89
CA LYS A 13 10.47 2.37 2.94
C LYS A 13 10.41 3.77 3.51
N THR A 14 11.49 4.53 3.31
CA THR A 14 11.52 5.96 3.59
C THR A 14 11.34 6.71 2.27
N THR A 15 10.52 7.74 2.28
CA THR A 15 10.46 8.76 1.23
C THR A 15 10.94 10.09 1.80
N SER A 16 11.16 11.10 0.97
CA SER A 16 11.72 12.39 1.41
C SER A 16 10.94 13.12 2.52
N LYS A 17 9.70 12.69 2.85
CA LYS A 17 8.85 13.33 3.85
C LYS A 17 8.15 12.38 4.84
N GLN A 18 8.30 11.06 4.71
CA GLN A 18 7.57 10.11 5.55
C GLN A 18 8.14 8.70 5.56
N HIS A 19 7.88 7.99 6.67
CA HIS A 19 8.13 6.57 6.84
C HIS A 19 6.90 5.77 6.43
N VAL A 20 7.10 4.74 5.61
CA VAL A 20 6.01 3.87 5.15
C VAL A 20 6.32 2.43 5.54
N ILE A 21 5.38 1.81 6.27
CA ILE A 21 5.38 0.37 6.54
C ILE A 21 4.37 -0.28 5.59
N ILE A 22 4.77 -1.33 4.89
CA ILE A 22 3.88 -2.11 4.03
C ILE A 22 3.72 -3.50 4.65
N GLU A 23 2.49 -3.83 5.02
CA GLU A 23 2.11 -5.15 5.55
C GLU A 23 1.42 -5.94 4.44
N LEU A 24 2.03 -7.05 4.02
CA LEU A 24 1.42 -7.94 3.02
C LEU A 24 0.66 -9.07 3.72
N LYS A 25 -0.63 -9.20 3.40
CA LYS A 25 -1.43 -10.38 3.74
C LYS A 25 -1.48 -11.34 2.56
N ARG A 26 -1.62 -12.63 2.87
CA ARG A 26 -1.91 -13.67 1.87
C ARG A 26 -3.21 -13.33 1.14
N ALA A 27 -3.26 -13.59 -0.17
CA ALA A 27 -4.39 -13.22 -1.01
C ALA A 27 -5.74 -13.77 -0.52
N GLU A 28 -5.78 -15.02 -0.04
CA GLU A 28 -7.03 -15.67 0.39
C GLU A 28 -7.45 -15.30 1.82
N ARG A 29 -6.62 -14.57 2.56
CA ARG A 29 -6.86 -14.28 3.98
C ARG A 29 -7.85 -13.13 4.12
N SER A 30 -8.99 -13.42 4.76
CA SER A 30 -9.86 -12.40 5.35
C SER A 30 -9.37 -12.10 6.78
N ILE A 31 -9.30 -10.82 7.14
CA ILE A 31 -8.91 -10.36 8.47
C ILE A 31 -9.88 -9.27 8.92
N ASN A 32 -10.09 -9.14 10.22
CA ASN A 32 -10.90 -8.07 10.78
C ASN A 32 -10.10 -6.74 10.80
N SER A 33 -10.75 -5.62 10.51
CA SER A 33 -10.11 -4.30 10.50
C SER A 33 -9.52 -3.88 11.86
N PHE A 34 -10.15 -4.28 12.98
CA PHE A 34 -9.62 -4.05 14.32
C PHE A 34 -8.31 -4.83 14.56
N ASP A 35 -8.20 -6.05 14.02
CA ASP A 35 -6.98 -6.84 14.10
C ASP A 35 -5.84 -6.23 13.28
N ILE A 36 -6.16 -5.62 12.13
CA ILE A 36 -5.18 -4.83 11.36
C ILE A 36 -4.64 -3.70 12.24
N GLY A 37 -5.52 -2.88 12.84
CA GLY A 37 -5.11 -1.78 13.70
C GLY A 37 -4.22 -2.22 14.86
N LYS A 38 -4.56 -3.33 15.53
CA LYS A 38 -3.77 -3.92 16.62
C LYS A 38 -2.38 -4.36 16.16
N GLN A 39 -2.29 -5.07 15.03
CA GLN A 39 -1.01 -5.55 14.49
C GLN A 39 -0.11 -4.40 14.04
N VAL A 40 -0.69 -3.44 13.30
CA VAL A 40 0.02 -2.29 12.76
C VAL A 40 0.56 -1.39 13.89
N SER A 41 -0.22 -1.20 14.95
CA SER A 41 0.21 -0.41 16.11
C SER A 41 1.51 -0.94 16.75
N LYS A 42 1.73 -2.26 16.74
CA LYS A 42 2.97 -2.87 17.27
C LYS A 42 4.20 -2.40 16.48
N TYR A 43 4.15 -2.44 15.15
CA TYR A 43 5.29 -2.05 14.31
C TYR A 43 5.49 -0.54 14.29
N ARG A 44 4.40 0.22 14.22
CA ARG A 44 4.45 1.68 14.29
C ARG A 44 5.09 2.15 15.60
N ASN A 45 4.72 1.56 16.74
CA ASN A 45 5.30 1.92 18.03
C ASN A 45 6.78 1.54 18.13
N ALA A 46 7.18 0.39 17.57
CA ALA A 46 8.59 0.00 17.53
C ALA A 46 9.42 0.98 16.69
N LEU A 47 8.94 1.34 15.49
CA LEU A 47 9.61 2.32 14.62
C LEU A 47 9.66 3.70 15.28
N LYS A 48 8.56 4.15 15.90
CA LYS A 48 8.51 5.43 16.61
C LYS A 48 9.60 5.55 17.67
N LYS A 49 9.83 4.51 18.48
CA LYS A 49 10.90 4.49 19.49
C LYS A 49 12.30 4.64 18.87
N ILE A 50 12.53 4.03 17.71
CA ILE A 50 13.80 4.15 16.98
C ILE A 50 13.97 5.60 16.48
N LEU A 51 12.92 6.17 15.88
CA LEU A 51 12.96 7.55 15.40
C LEU A 51 13.14 8.56 16.52
N GLU A 52 12.51 8.34 17.68
CA GLU A 52 12.69 9.18 18.87
C GLU A 52 14.15 9.18 19.34
N ALA A 53 14.80 8.01 19.36
CA ALA A 53 16.21 7.90 19.71
C ALA A 53 17.14 8.64 18.73
N ASP A 54 16.74 8.74 17.47
CA ASP A 54 17.48 9.43 16.40
C ASP A 54 17.10 10.92 16.26
N GLY A 55 16.26 11.47 17.15
CA GLY A 55 15.79 12.87 17.08
C GLY A 55 14.75 13.14 15.98
N LYS A 56 14.21 12.08 15.37
CA LYS A 56 13.25 12.08 14.26
C LYS A 56 11.84 11.68 14.66
N GLY A 57 11.52 11.66 15.96
CA GLY A 57 10.20 11.23 16.45
C GLY A 57 9.00 12.05 15.95
N HIS A 58 9.26 13.21 15.32
CA HIS A 58 8.25 14.05 14.68
C HIS A 58 7.90 13.61 13.25
N GLU A 59 8.74 12.77 12.61
CA GLU A 59 8.51 12.32 11.24
C GLU A 59 7.28 11.39 11.18
N PRO A 60 6.37 11.58 10.20
CA PRO A 60 5.14 10.81 10.10
C PRO A 60 5.42 9.35 9.71
N ILE A 61 4.63 8.44 10.27
CA ILE A 61 4.64 7.02 9.94
C ILE A 61 3.28 6.65 9.38
N GLU A 62 3.26 6.27 8.11
CA GLU A 62 2.11 5.67 7.44
C GLU A 62 2.25 4.15 7.37
N VAL A 63 1.12 3.46 7.43
CA VAL A 63 1.08 2.02 7.20
C VAL A 63 0.09 1.69 6.11
N VAL A 64 0.53 0.90 5.14
CA VAL A 64 -0.29 0.37 4.05
C VAL A 64 -0.41 -1.13 4.22
N CYS A 65 -1.62 -1.61 4.48
CA CYS A 65 -1.94 -3.02 4.57
C CYS A 65 -2.52 -3.50 3.24
N LEU A 66 -1.80 -4.39 2.55
CA LEU A 66 -2.26 -5.00 1.31
C LEU A 66 -2.97 -6.32 1.60
N VAL A 67 -4.21 -6.40 1.16
CA VAL A 67 -5.11 -7.56 1.38
C VAL A 67 -5.62 -8.10 0.05
N GLY A 68 -5.91 -9.40 -0.02
CA GLY A 68 -6.54 -9.98 -1.21
C GLY A 68 -8.07 -10.09 -1.12
N ARG A 69 -8.63 -10.02 0.09
CA ARG A 69 -10.08 -10.00 0.31
C ARG A 69 -10.48 -8.79 1.16
N PRO A 70 -11.73 -8.32 1.05
CA PRO A 70 -12.31 -7.38 2.00
C PRO A 70 -12.10 -7.82 3.45
N CYS A 71 -12.03 -6.85 4.37
CA CYS A 71 -12.00 -7.21 5.79
C CYS A 71 -13.29 -7.93 6.18
N SER A 72 -13.21 -8.85 7.15
CA SER A 72 -14.35 -9.70 7.51
C SER A 72 -15.54 -8.93 8.11
N ASP A 73 -15.28 -7.72 8.61
CA ASP A 73 -16.26 -6.80 9.19
C ASP A 73 -16.81 -5.77 8.18
N TRP A 74 -16.37 -5.83 6.92
CA TRP A 74 -16.93 -5.05 5.83
C TRP A 74 -18.14 -5.77 5.24
N ILE A 75 -19.27 -5.65 5.91
CA ILE A 75 -20.52 -6.35 5.57
C ILE A 75 -21.18 -5.71 4.34
N ASP A 76 -21.05 -4.39 4.25
CA ASP A 76 -21.63 -3.55 3.21
C ASP A 76 -20.72 -2.32 2.94
N PRO A 77 -20.98 -1.54 1.86
CA PRO A 77 -20.16 -0.38 1.54
C PRO A 77 -20.07 0.70 2.62
N ALA A 78 -21.09 0.84 3.47
CA ALA A 78 -21.08 1.83 4.55
C ALA A 78 -20.13 1.40 5.68
N THR A 79 -20.20 0.13 6.10
CA THR A 79 -19.28 -0.44 7.10
C THR A 79 -17.83 -0.50 6.59
N GLU A 80 -17.62 -0.76 5.29
CA GLU A 80 -16.30 -0.66 4.66
C GLU A 80 -15.75 0.77 4.77
N GLN A 81 -16.54 1.77 4.36
CA GLN A 81 -16.10 3.17 4.39
C GLN A 81 -15.81 3.64 5.82
N GLU A 82 -16.69 3.35 6.78
CA GLU A 82 -16.51 3.71 8.18
C GLU A 82 -15.23 3.11 8.76
N SER A 83 -14.97 1.83 8.45
CA SER A 83 -13.75 1.13 8.87
C SER A 83 -12.49 1.76 8.24
N ARG A 84 -12.54 2.08 6.95
CA ARG A 84 -11.44 2.76 6.24
C ARG A 84 -11.16 4.13 6.83
N ASP A 85 -12.18 4.94 7.09
CA ASP A 85 -12.05 6.27 7.69
C ASP A 85 -11.44 6.20 9.11
N GLY A 86 -11.85 5.21 9.90
CA GLY A 86 -11.32 4.96 11.22
C GLY A 86 -9.83 4.61 11.20
N LEU A 87 -9.42 3.75 10.27
CA LEU A 87 -8.03 3.37 10.06
C LEU A 87 -7.19 4.52 9.49
N GLU A 88 -7.74 5.32 8.58
CA GLU A 88 -7.04 6.45 7.99
C GLU A 88 -6.70 7.53 9.03
N LYS A 89 -7.60 7.79 9.99
CA LYS A 89 -7.31 8.65 11.16
C LYS A 89 -6.12 8.16 12.00
N GLN A 90 -5.79 6.88 11.89
CA GLN A 90 -4.62 6.27 12.55
C GLN A 90 -3.39 6.20 11.62
N HIS A 91 -3.46 6.80 10.43
CA HIS A 91 -2.48 6.70 9.34
C HIS A 91 -2.30 5.27 8.81
N ILE A 92 -3.38 4.50 8.79
CA ILE A 92 -3.43 3.14 8.28
C ILE A 92 -4.34 3.12 7.06
N ARG A 93 -3.81 2.72 5.91
CA ARG A 93 -4.58 2.46 4.69
C ARG A 93 -4.68 0.96 4.46
N VAL A 94 -5.88 0.47 4.20
CA VAL A 94 -6.09 -0.91 3.72
C VAL A 94 -6.35 -0.81 2.23
N VAL A 95 -5.60 -1.55 1.42
CA VAL A 95 -5.73 -1.52 -0.04
C VAL A 95 -5.79 -2.96 -0.52
N ARG A 96 -6.75 -3.25 -1.39
CA ARG A 96 -6.85 -4.56 -2.04
C ARG A 96 -5.80 -4.63 -3.16
N TYR A 97 -5.24 -5.81 -3.40
CA TYR A 97 -4.27 -5.98 -4.49
C TYR A 97 -4.84 -5.52 -5.85
N GLN A 98 -6.11 -5.80 -6.10
CA GLN A 98 -6.79 -5.37 -7.32
C GLN A 98 -6.87 -3.84 -7.42
N GLU A 99 -7.29 -3.16 -6.35
CA GLU A 99 -7.32 -1.67 -6.29
C GLU A 99 -5.93 -1.08 -6.55
N LEU A 100 -4.88 -1.65 -5.96
CA LEU A 100 -3.51 -1.17 -6.15
C LEU A 100 -3.07 -1.26 -7.62
N ILE A 101 -3.39 -2.38 -8.27
CA ILE A 101 -3.05 -2.63 -9.68
C ILE A 101 -3.82 -1.66 -10.57
N GLU A 102 -5.13 -1.52 -10.36
CA GLU A 102 -6.00 -0.60 -11.11
C GLU A 102 -5.53 0.85 -10.96
N ASP A 103 -5.25 1.30 -9.75
CA ASP A 103 -4.70 2.63 -9.46
C ASP A 103 -3.35 2.87 -10.15
N ALA A 104 -2.49 1.85 -10.20
CA ALA A 104 -1.18 1.95 -10.85
C ALA A 104 -1.32 2.08 -12.37
N TYR A 105 -2.18 1.27 -12.99
CA TYR A 105 -2.49 1.38 -14.41
C TYR A 105 -3.11 2.74 -14.74
N GLY A 106 -4.09 3.21 -13.98
CA GLY A 106 -4.71 4.51 -14.21
C GLY A 106 -3.71 5.67 -14.10
N LYS A 107 -2.81 5.65 -13.11
CA LYS A 107 -1.74 6.65 -12.99
C LYS A 107 -0.74 6.60 -14.13
N TYR A 108 -0.41 5.40 -14.60
CA TYR A 108 0.47 5.22 -15.75
C TYR A 108 -0.18 5.75 -17.03
N GLN A 109 -1.44 5.42 -17.30
CA GLN A 109 -2.19 5.94 -18.44
C GLN A 109 -2.28 7.47 -18.40
N ALA A 110 -2.64 8.06 -17.25
CA ALA A 110 -2.69 9.51 -17.10
C ALA A 110 -1.31 10.18 -17.28
N PHE A 111 -0.22 9.50 -16.91
CA PHE A 111 1.13 9.95 -17.22
C PHE A 111 1.41 9.89 -18.71
N LEU A 112 1.05 8.79 -19.40
CA LEU A 112 1.23 8.63 -20.84
C LEU A 112 0.51 9.72 -21.61
N GLU A 113 -0.77 9.97 -21.32
CA GLU A 113 -1.58 11.03 -21.94
C GLU A 113 -0.94 12.41 -21.79
N LYS A 114 -0.42 12.74 -20.59
CA LYS A 114 0.30 14.02 -20.35
C LYS A 114 1.68 14.05 -21.00
N SER A 115 2.34 12.90 -21.13
CA SER A 115 3.68 12.79 -21.70
C SER A 115 3.70 12.76 -23.23
N GLU A 116 2.55 12.54 -23.87
CA GLU A 116 2.38 12.68 -25.32
C GLU A 116 2.62 14.15 -25.76
N GLU A 117 2.27 15.14 -24.92
CA GLU A 117 2.72 16.54 -25.07
C GLU A 117 4.24 16.70 -24.88
N ALA A 118 4.88 15.84 -24.08
CA ALA A 118 6.32 15.80 -23.81
C ALA A 118 7.04 14.77 -24.72
N GLY A 119 6.85 14.89 -26.03
CA GLY A 119 7.07 13.86 -27.07
C GLY A 119 8.46 13.23 -27.27
N ARG A 120 9.43 13.30 -26.34
CA ARG A 120 10.70 12.54 -26.43
C ARG A 120 10.73 11.31 -25.53
N ILE A 121 10.28 11.44 -24.27
CA ILE A 121 10.24 10.31 -23.33
C ILE A 121 9.17 9.31 -23.74
N TYR A 122 8.01 9.80 -24.19
CA TYR A 122 6.91 8.98 -24.70
C TYR A 122 7.35 8.04 -25.85
N ARG A 123 8.13 8.55 -26.82
CA ARG A 123 8.67 7.75 -27.93
C ARG A 123 9.62 6.63 -27.46
N LEU A 124 10.40 6.86 -26.41
CA LEU A 124 11.31 5.83 -25.88
C LEU A 124 10.53 4.72 -25.18
N ILE A 125 9.50 5.06 -24.40
CA ILE A 125 8.66 4.08 -23.70
C ILE A 125 7.91 3.21 -24.71
N ARG A 126 7.29 3.81 -25.74
CA ARG A 126 6.60 3.07 -26.80
C ARG A 126 7.50 2.07 -27.53
N ASN A 127 8.74 2.46 -27.83
CA ASN A 127 9.68 1.56 -28.50
C ASN A 127 10.05 0.35 -27.65
N ILE A 128 10.05 0.48 -26.31
CA ILE A 128 10.29 -0.65 -25.40
C ILE A 128 9.06 -1.58 -25.40
N GLU A 129 7.85 -1.02 -25.35
CA GLU A 129 6.60 -1.81 -25.40
C GLU A 129 6.44 -2.56 -26.74
N GLU A 130 6.72 -1.92 -27.88
CA GLU A 130 6.67 -2.57 -29.20
C GLU A 130 7.72 -3.68 -29.34
N TYR A 131 8.85 -3.57 -28.64
CA TYR A 131 9.89 -4.60 -28.63
C TYR A 131 9.51 -5.83 -27.79
N GLU A 132 8.84 -5.63 -26.64
CA GLU A 132 8.41 -6.76 -25.79
C GLU A 132 7.19 -7.54 -26.36
N TRP A 133 6.43 -6.92 -27.27
CA TRP A 133 5.26 -7.55 -27.93
C TRP A 133 5.52 -7.99 -29.38
N GLY A 134 6.71 -7.72 -29.93
CA GLY A 134 7.09 -8.07 -31.30
C GLY A 134 7.84 -9.40 -31.45
N ASP A 135 8.12 -10.10 -30.35
CA ASP A 135 8.90 -11.35 -30.30
C ASP A 135 8.05 -12.61 -29.99
N THR A 136 6.76 -12.57 -30.32
CA THR A 136 5.87 -13.76 -30.39
C THR A 136 5.25 -13.89 -31.77
#